data_AF-A0A0F9AKM5-F1
#
_entry.id   AF-A0A0F9AKM5-F1
#
_cell.length_a   1.000
_cell.length_b   1.000
_cell.length_c   1.000
_cell.angle_alpha   90.00
_cell.angle_beta   90.00
_cell.angle_gamma   90.00
#
_symmetry.space_group_name_H-M   'P 1'
#
loop_
_entity.id
_entity.type
_entity.pdbx_description
1 polymer ?
#
loop_
_entity_poly.entity_id
_entity_poly.type
_entity_poly.pdbx_seq_one_letter_code
_entity_poly.pdbx_strand_id
1 'polypeptide(L)'
;MPRLIDLTGYVFGRLTVINRLSNDRHGNARWFCQCECGGSAKIVATSLRGGYTKSCGCLYRIASASKVIDITGQRFARLVVIRRVENRKGRHVRWICVCDCSNTVEVVGSKLRSGHTRSCGCLQREVCAEMGSIGSCGNTKHGHARTGIFTGAYRSWTAMKARCTNPKNNRWYRYGGRGISVCGRWQDSFENFFEDMGARPTGYTIDRYPDNNGNYEPGNCRWATPKQQRANQGVVT
;
A
#
# COMPACT_ATOMS: atom_id res chain seq x y z
N MET A 1 -43.95 24.09 -10.98
CA MET A 1 -42.89 23.10 -11.30
C MET A 1 -42.23 23.51 -12.61
N PRO A 2 -40.90 23.70 -12.69
CA PRO A 2 -40.27 24.04 -13.97
C PRO A 2 -40.55 22.91 -14.97
N ARG A 3 -41.06 23.29 -16.13
CA ARG A 3 -41.47 22.40 -17.21
C ARG A 3 -40.26 21.56 -17.63
N LEU A 4 -40.39 20.23 -17.53
CA LEU A 4 -39.34 19.32 -17.98
C LEU A 4 -39.17 19.51 -19.49
N ILE A 5 -37.97 19.91 -19.91
CA ILE A 5 -37.63 20.05 -21.32
C ILE A 5 -37.32 18.65 -21.85
N ASP A 6 -38.08 18.21 -22.85
CA ASP A 6 -37.74 17.01 -23.60
C ASP A 6 -36.55 17.31 -24.51
N LEU A 7 -35.49 16.52 -24.36
CA LEU A 7 -34.25 16.65 -25.11
C LEU A 7 -34.15 15.63 -26.25
N THR A 8 -35.16 14.78 -26.46
CA THR A 8 -35.15 13.76 -27.51
C THR A 8 -34.91 14.39 -28.89
N GLY A 9 -33.97 13.83 -29.66
CA GLY A 9 -33.57 14.33 -30.98
C GLY A 9 -32.57 15.49 -30.96
N TYR A 10 -32.32 16.13 -29.81
CA TYR A 10 -31.33 17.20 -29.72
C TYR A 10 -29.91 16.65 -29.85
N VAL A 11 -29.04 17.45 -30.45
CA VAL A 11 -27.62 17.14 -30.64
C VAL A 11 -26.76 18.06 -29.77
N PHE A 12 -25.88 17.47 -28.96
CA PHE A 12 -24.95 18.17 -28.08
C PHE A 12 -23.51 17.74 -28.40
N GLY A 13 -22.81 18.54 -29.19
CA GLY A 13 -21.51 18.12 -29.75
C GLY A 13 -21.71 16.90 -30.65
N ARG A 14 -21.04 15.77 -30.32
CA ARG A 14 -21.13 14.51 -31.07
C ARG A 14 -22.18 13.55 -30.53
N LEU A 15 -23.13 14.03 -29.73
CA LEU A 15 -24.12 13.20 -29.02
C LEU A 15 -25.52 13.55 -29.47
N THR A 16 -26.22 12.58 -30.04
CA THR A 16 -27.65 12.65 -30.33
C THR A 16 -28.42 12.02 -29.18
N VAL A 17 -29.35 12.78 -28.59
CA VAL A 17 -30.21 12.29 -27.51
C VAL A 17 -31.30 11.39 -28.08
N ILE A 18 -31.38 10.14 -27.61
CA ILE A 18 -32.30 9.13 -28.15
C ILE A 18 -33.55 9.00 -27.30
N ASN A 19 -33.42 8.85 -25.99
CA ASN A 19 -34.57 8.70 -25.09
C ASN A 19 -34.21 9.06 -23.65
N ARG A 20 -35.25 9.37 -22.87
CA ARG A 20 -35.15 9.61 -21.43
C ARG A 20 -34.93 8.31 -20.67
N LEU A 21 -34.12 8.38 -19.61
CA LEU A 21 -33.89 7.31 -18.64
C LEU A 21 -34.44 7.73 -17.27
N SER A 22 -34.43 6.79 -16.32
CA SER A 22 -34.74 7.09 -14.92
C SER A 22 -33.83 8.18 -14.35
N ASN A 23 -34.39 9.00 -13.47
CA ASN A 23 -33.62 10.02 -12.78
C ASN A 23 -32.50 9.37 -11.94
N ASP A 24 -31.42 10.11 -11.69
CA ASP A 24 -30.40 9.67 -10.74
C ASP A 24 -30.88 9.74 -9.28
N ARG A 25 -30.04 9.29 -8.34
CA ARG A 25 -30.31 9.35 -6.90
C ARG A 25 -30.56 10.76 -6.34
N HIS A 26 -30.22 11.80 -7.11
CA HIS A 26 -30.41 13.20 -6.76
C HIS A 26 -31.62 13.82 -7.49
N GLY A 27 -32.40 13.02 -8.21
CA GLY A 27 -33.58 13.46 -8.94
C GLY A 27 -33.29 14.08 -10.31
N ASN A 28 -32.04 14.06 -10.80
CA ASN A 28 -31.71 14.66 -12.09
C ASN A 28 -32.14 13.77 -13.25
N ALA A 29 -32.79 14.37 -14.26
CA ALA A 29 -33.17 13.67 -15.49
C ALA A 29 -31.95 13.18 -16.26
N ARG A 30 -31.93 11.87 -16.57
CA ARG A 30 -30.89 11.22 -17.37
C ARG A 30 -31.40 10.92 -18.77
N TRP A 31 -30.48 10.89 -19.72
CA TRP A 31 -30.75 10.70 -21.13
C TRP A 31 -29.77 9.69 -21.72
N PHE A 32 -30.28 8.78 -22.53
CA PHE A 32 -29.46 7.89 -23.35
C PHE A 32 -29.10 8.62 -24.64
N CYS A 33 -27.80 8.70 -24.93
CA CYS A 33 -27.27 9.41 -26.08
C CYS A 33 -26.44 8.46 -26.95
N GLN A 34 -26.66 8.52 -28.25
CA GLN A 34 -25.83 7.86 -29.24
C GLN A 34 -24.75 8.84 -29.71
N CYS A 35 -23.50 8.39 -29.78
CA CYS A 35 -22.39 9.19 -30.25
C CYS A 35 -22.08 8.87 -31.71
N GLU A 36 -21.66 9.88 -32.48
CA GLU A 36 -21.24 9.72 -33.88
C GLU A 36 -20.12 8.68 -34.08
N CYS A 37 -19.30 8.43 -33.07
CA CYS A 37 -18.26 7.39 -33.13
C CYS A 37 -18.78 5.95 -32.98
N GLY A 38 -20.10 5.75 -32.92
CA GLY A 38 -20.76 4.46 -32.69
C GLY A 38 -20.93 4.07 -31.22
N GLY A 39 -20.23 4.73 -30.29
CA GLY A 39 -20.41 4.52 -28.85
C GLY A 39 -21.67 5.19 -28.29
N SER A 40 -22.10 4.80 -27.08
CA SER A 40 -23.25 5.40 -26.39
C SER A 40 -22.87 5.92 -25.00
N ALA A 41 -23.69 6.81 -24.44
CA ALA A 41 -23.47 7.38 -23.11
C ALA A 41 -24.80 7.69 -22.39
N LYS A 42 -24.80 7.58 -21.05
CA LYS A 42 -25.93 7.92 -20.19
C LYS A 42 -25.64 9.22 -19.44
N ILE A 43 -26.17 10.33 -19.92
CA ILE A 43 -25.75 11.68 -19.51
C ILE A 43 -26.89 12.41 -18.81
N VAL A 44 -26.56 13.23 -17.83
CA VAL A 44 -27.54 14.06 -17.10
C VAL A 44 -27.89 15.31 -17.92
N ALA A 45 -29.16 15.73 -17.88
CA ALA A 45 -29.66 16.88 -18.64
C ALA A 45 -28.88 18.18 -18.41
N THR A 46 -28.36 18.40 -17.20
CA THR A 46 -27.53 19.57 -16.86
C THR A 46 -26.18 19.53 -17.57
N SER A 47 -25.56 18.36 -17.72
CA SER A 47 -24.29 18.19 -18.44
C SER A 47 -24.42 18.36 -19.94
N LEU A 48 -25.56 17.95 -20.53
CA LEU A 48 -25.88 18.17 -21.94
C LEU A 48 -26.09 19.66 -22.21
N ARG A 49 -27.03 20.30 -21.50
CA ARG A 49 -27.39 21.71 -21.70
C ARG A 49 -26.25 22.67 -21.33
N GLY A 50 -25.45 22.33 -20.32
CA GLY A 50 -24.27 23.11 -19.94
C GLY A 50 -23.05 22.91 -20.84
N GLY A 51 -23.13 22.01 -21.84
CA GLY A 51 -22.03 21.75 -22.77
C GLY A 51 -20.80 21.05 -22.16
N TYR A 52 -20.92 20.53 -20.94
CA TYR A 52 -19.84 19.83 -20.24
C TYR A 52 -19.52 18.46 -20.88
N THR A 53 -20.52 17.81 -21.48
CA THR A 53 -20.36 16.51 -22.14
C THR A 53 -20.69 16.61 -23.62
N LYS A 54 -19.66 16.52 -24.47
CA LYS A 54 -19.77 16.69 -25.94
C LYS A 54 -19.55 15.41 -26.74
N SER A 55 -19.26 14.29 -26.08
CA SER A 55 -19.08 12.97 -26.71
C SER A 55 -19.22 11.86 -25.67
N CYS A 56 -19.25 10.59 -26.10
CA CYS A 56 -19.21 9.44 -25.18
C CYS A 56 -17.83 9.21 -24.53
N GLY A 57 -16.98 10.24 -24.50
CA GLY A 57 -15.57 10.17 -24.12
C GLY A 57 -14.63 9.90 -25.30
N CYS A 58 -15.14 9.73 -26.52
CA CYS A 58 -14.29 9.46 -27.70
C CYS A 58 -13.37 10.64 -28.06
N LEU A 59 -13.81 11.89 -27.87
CA LEU A 59 -12.96 13.07 -28.07
C LEU A 59 -11.74 13.03 -27.15
N TYR A 60 -11.94 12.63 -25.89
CA TYR A 60 -10.85 12.45 -24.94
C TYR A 60 -9.95 11.27 -25.33
N ARG A 61 -10.51 10.14 -25.79
CA ARG A 61 -9.71 8.99 -26.26
C ARG A 61 -8.79 9.36 -27.43
N ILE A 62 -9.29 10.11 -28.41
CA ILE A 62 -8.52 10.58 -29.57
C ILE A 62 -7.43 11.57 -29.12
N ALA A 63 -7.79 12.56 -28.31
CA ALA A 63 -6.84 13.53 -27.76
C ALA A 63 -5.77 12.87 -26.86
N SER A 64 -6.14 11.81 -26.13
CA SER A 64 -5.25 11.09 -25.21
C SER A 64 -4.40 10.01 -25.88
N ALA A 65 -4.82 9.46 -27.02
CA ALA A 65 -4.05 8.45 -27.75
C ALA A 65 -2.75 9.01 -28.32
N SER A 66 -2.69 10.32 -28.58
CA SER A 66 -1.57 10.97 -29.27
C SER A 66 -0.51 11.62 -28.36
N LYS A 67 -0.48 11.34 -27.06
CA LYS A 67 0.44 12.01 -26.12
C LYS A 67 1.38 11.07 -25.36
N VAL A 68 1.94 10.07 -26.05
CA VAL A 68 3.18 9.47 -25.53
C VAL A 68 4.29 10.49 -25.74
N ILE A 69 4.58 11.26 -24.69
CA ILE A 69 5.72 12.17 -24.68
C ILE A 69 6.97 11.33 -24.80
N ASP A 70 7.67 11.45 -25.92
CA ASP A 70 9.00 10.88 -26.07
C ASP A 70 9.97 11.64 -25.17
N ILE A 71 10.64 10.89 -24.31
CA ILE A 71 11.61 11.41 -23.36
C ILE A 71 12.99 10.77 -23.56
N THR A 72 13.22 10.11 -24.70
CA THR A 72 14.51 9.52 -25.07
C THR A 72 15.62 10.57 -25.04
N GLY A 73 16.78 10.22 -24.47
CA GLY A 73 17.91 11.11 -24.28
C GLY A 73 17.79 12.10 -23.13
N GLN A 74 16.60 12.28 -22.55
CA GLN A 74 16.41 13.22 -21.45
C GLN A 74 16.96 12.68 -20.13
N ARG A 75 17.50 13.58 -19.32
CA ARG A 75 18.04 13.31 -17.99
C ARG A 75 17.05 13.72 -16.90
N PHE A 76 16.83 12.81 -15.94
CA PHE A 76 15.99 13.01 -14.76
C PHE A 76 16.83 12.68 -13.51
N ALA A 77 17.32 13.71 -12.82
CA ALA A 77 18.31 13.54 -11.77
C ALA A 77 19.49 12.65 -12.25
N ARG A 78 19.68 11.47 -11.66
CA ARG A 78 20.77 10.56 -12.03
C ARG A 78 20.44 9.58 -13.16
N LEU A 79 19.28 9.69 -13.80
CA LEU A 79 18.79 8.74 -14.79
C LEU A 79 18.73 9.38 -16.18
N VAL A 80 19.41 8.80 -17.16
CA VAL A 80 19.30 9.17 -18.58
C VAL A 80 18.44 8.13 -19.29
N VAL A 81 17.39 8.59 -19.98
CA VAL A 81 16.47 7.70 -20.70
C VAL A 81 17.11 7.23 -22.01
N ILE A 82 17.16 5.92 -22.21
CA ILE A 82 17.76 5.31 -23.41
C ILE A 82 16.71 4.94 -24.45
N ARG A 83 15.64 4.26 -24.04
CA ARG A 83 14.59 3.83 -24.96
C ARG A 83 13.31 3.47 -24.24
N ARG A 84 12.21 3.48 -24.98
CA ARG A 84 10.93 2.95 -24.53
C ARG A 84 10.98 1.42 -24.43
N VAL A 85 10.24 0.86 -23.47
CA VAL A 85 9.92 -0.57 -23.42
C VAL A 85 8.49 -0.81 -23.84
N GLU A 86 8.23 -2.00 -24.38
CA GLU A 86 6.89 -2.43 -24.73
C GLU A 86 5.95 -2.36 -23.53
N ASN A 87 4.71 -1.98 -23.81
CA ASN A 87 3.70 -1.87 -22.77
C ASN A 87 3.36 -3.28 -22.26
N ARG A 88 3.66 -3.57 -20.99
CA ARG A 88 3.07 -4.71 -20.27
C ARG A 88 1.57 -4.48 -20.05
N LYS A 89 0.86 -5.48 -19.49
CA LYS A 89 -0.54 -5.33 -19.04
C LYS A 89 -0.73 -4.00 -18.29
N GLY A 90 -1.55 -3.10 -18.85
CA GLY A 90 -1.84 -1.78 -18.30
C GLY A 90 -1.47 -0.61 -19.22
N ARG A 91 -1.69 0.61 -18.72
CA ARG A 91 -1.59 1.87 -19.47
C ARG A 91 -0.29 2.66 -19.27
N HIS A 92 0.63 2.16 -18.46
CA HIS A 92 1.82 2.90 -18.06
C HIS A 92 2.97 2.69 -19.03
N VAL A 93 3.37 3.77 -19.69
CA VAL A 93 4.58 3.81 -20.54
C VAL A 93 5.82 3.72 -19.65
N ARG A 94 6.70 2.77 -19.98
CA ARG A 94 7.95 2.51 -19.26
C ARG A 94 9.14 2.77 -20.17
N TRP A 95 10.27 3.06 -19.53
CA TRP A 95 11.50 3.46 -20.19
C TRP A 95 12.69 2.76 -19.53
N ILE A 96 13.62 2.30 -20.34
CA ILE A 96 14.94 1.86 -19.89
C ILE A 96 15.78 3.11 -19.68
N CYS A 97 16.36 3.24 -18.49
CA CYS A 97 17.22 4.35 -18.11
C CYS A 97 18.58 3.82 -17.66
N VAL A 98 19.65 4.52 -18.04
CA VAL A 98 20.99 4.31 -17.49
C VAL A 98 21.20 5.32 -16.38
N CYS A 99 21.66 4.85 -15.23
CA CYS A 99 21.96 5.71 -14.09
C CYS A 99 23.43 6.13 -14.07
N ASP A 100 23.75 7.25 -13.41
CA ASP A 100 25.14 7.66 -13.17
C ASP A 100 25.95 6.59 -12.40
N CYS A 101 25.27 5.73 -11.63
CA CYS A 101 25.84 4.53 -11.00
C CYS A 101 26.20 3.40 -12.00
N SER A 102 26.12 3.67 -13.31
CA SER A 102 26.22 2.74 -14.44
C SER A 102 25.19 1.59 -14.46
N ASN A 103 24.26 1.51 -13.51
CA ASN A 103 23.18 0.51 -13.55
C ASN A 103 22.04 0.94 -14.46
N THR A 104 21.44 -0.05 -15.11
CA THR A 104 20.25 0.12 -15.94
C THR A 104 18.98 -0.23 -15.16
N VAL A 105 17.92 0.57 -15.31
CA VAL A 105 16.65 0.38 -14.60
C VAL A 105 15.45 0.67 -15.51
N GLU A 106 14.37 -0.11 -15.36
CA GLU A 106 13.08 0.13 -16.01
C GLU A 106 12.21 1.05 -15.12
N VAL A 107 11.81 2.22 -15.63
CA VAL A 107 11.07 3.23 -14.86
C VAL A 107 9.82 3.70 -15.60
N VAL A 108 8.75 3.97 -14.86
CA VAL A 108 7.52 4.56 -15.41
C VAL A 108 7.76 6.03 -15.78
N GLY A 109 7.42 6.43 -17.00
CA GLY A 109 7.72 7.78 -17.52
C GLY A 109 7.12 8.92 -16.70
N SER A 110 5.92 8.72 -16.13
CA SER A 110 5.32 9.74 -15.25
C SER A 110 6.08 9.93 -13.94
N LYS A 111 6.77 8.91 -13.42
CA LYS A 111 7.55 8.97 -12.18
C LYS A 111 8.91 9.65 -12.36
N LEU A 112 9.50 9.53 -13.55
CA LEU A 112 10.66 10.33 -13.97
C LEU A 112 10.31 11.82 -13.97
N ARG A 113 9.25 12.19 -14.70
CA ARG A 113 8.81 13.59 -14.82
C ARG A 113 8.33 14.21 -13.51
N SER A 114 7.72 13.43 -12.62
CA SER A 114 7.29 13.91 -11.30
C SER A 114 8.41 13.92 -10.25
N GLY A 115 9.65 13.56 -10.62
CA GLY A 115 10.80 13.54 -9.71
C GLY A 115 10.77 12.46 -8.62
N HIS A 116 9.85 11.50 -8.68
CA HIS A 116 9.72 10.45 -7.66
C HIS A 116 10.76 9.34 -7.83
N THR A 117 11.30 9.18 -9.05
CA THR A 117 12.40 8.24 -9.32
C THR A 117 13.61 9.04 -9.77
N ARG A 118 14.60 9.16 -8.88
CA ARG A 118 15.78 10.03 -9.06
C ARG A 118 17.07 9.27 -9.35
N SER A 119 17.09 7.96 -9.16
CA SER A 119 18.26 7.10 -9.37
C SER A 119 17.87 5.63 -9.52
N CYS A 120 18.86 4.77 -9.79
CA CYS A 120 18.79 3.31 -9.72
C CYS A 120 18.51 2.76 -8.31
N GLY A 121 18.40 3.63 -7.29
CA GLY A 121 18.46 3.29 -5.87
C GLY A 121 19.84 3.55 -5.24
N CYS A 122 20.86 3.90 -6.03
CA CYS A 122 22.18 4.29 -5.51
C CYS A 122 22.13 5.52 -4.62
N LEU A 123 21.34 6.54 -5.00
CA LEU A 123 21.24 7.77 -4.21
C LEU A 123 20.78 7.49 -2.78
N GLN A 124 19.84 6.55 -2.61
CA GLN A 124 19.41 6.13 -1.29
C GLN A 124 20.57 5.44 -0.55
N ARG A 125 21.25 4.47 -1.18
CA ARG A 125 22.37 3.73 -0.58
C ARG A 125 23.52 4.62 -0.14
N GLU A 126 23.86 5.64 -0.92
CA GLU A 126 24.91 6.60 -0.60
C GLU A 126 24.55 7.41 0.65
N VAL A 127 23.34 7.97 0.69
CA VAL A 127 22.83 8.70 1.87
C VAL A 127 22.80 7.80 3.12
N CYS A 128 22.42 6.53 2.98
CA CYS A 128 22.47 5.55 4.08
C CYS A 128 23.88 5.36 4.64
N ALA A 129 24.86 5.26 3.74
CA ALA A 129 26.25 4.97 4.09
C ALA A 129 26.89 6.17 4.80
N GLU A 130 26.60 7.39 4.33
CA GLU A 130 27.08 8.64 4.94
C GLU A 130 26.46 8.92 6.32
N MET A 131 25.19 8.56 6.52
CA MET A 131 24.45 8.83 7.76
C MET A 131 24.62 7.76 8.85
N GLY A 132 25.54 6.80 8.67
CA GLY A 132 26.00 5.86 9.70
C GLY A 132 24.91 5.25 10.59
N SER A 133 24.29 4.15 10.16
CA SER A 133 23.45 3.21 10.95
C SER A 133 22.33 3.76 11.88
N ILE A 134 22.10 5.07 11.95
CA ILE A 134 21.05 5.72 12.76
C ILE A 134 19.84 6.11 11.90
N GLY A 135 20.03 6.24 10.58
CA GLY A 135 18.97 6.57 9.63
C GLY A 135 18.54 5.37 8.79
N SER A 136 17.48 4.67 9.21
CA SER A 136 16.76 3.68 8.39
C SER A 136 16.28 4.32 7.08
N CYS A 137 17.09 4.17 6.06
CA CYS A 137 16.98 4.89 4.80
C CYS A 137 16.14 4.08 3.80
N GLY A 138 14.81 4.15 3.96
CA GLY A 138 13.89 3.89 2.87
C GLY A 138 12.62 3.16 3.28
N ASN A 139 11.57 3.91 3.58
CA ASN A 139 10.16 3.54 3.38
C ASN A 139 9.79 2.06 3.57
N THR A 140 10.22 1.46 4.66
CA THR A 140 9.62 0.22 5.11
C THR A 140 8.58 0.59 6.13
N LYS A 141 7.29 0.46 5.77
CA LYS A 141 6.27 0.36 6.82
C LYS A 141 6.64 -0.74 7.83
N HIS A 142 7.47 -1.73 7.45
CA HIS A 142 8.14 -2.66 8.38
C HIS A 142 9.53 -3.10 7.85
N GLY A 143 10.62 -2.63 8.45
CA GLY A 143 12.03 -2.77 8.00
C GLY A 143 12.65 -4.18 7.99
N HIS A 144 11.85 -5.22 8.14
CA HIS A 144 12.36 -6.48 8.69
C HIS A 144 11.91 -7.73 7.91
N ALA A 145 11.27 -7.52 6.76
CA ALA A 145 10.62 -8.58 5.99
C ALA A 145 11.53 -9.34 5.01
N ARG A 146 12.82 -8.97 4.85
CA ARG A 146 13.70 -9.65 3.88
C ARG A 146 14.26 -11.00 4.35
N THR A 147 14.31 -11.27 5.66
CA THR A 147 14.89 -12.51 6.19
C THR A 147 13.93 -13.36 7.02
N GLY A 148 12.72 -12.88 7.34
CA GLY A 148 11.71 -13.61 8.13
C GLY A 148 12.07 -13.82 9.62
N ILE A 149 13.36 -13.86 9.95
CA ILE A 149 13.94 -14.06 11.29
C ILE A 149 13.46 -12.98 12.28
N PHE A 150 13.56 -11.72 11.88
CA PHE A 150 13.22 -10.57 12.73
C PHE A 150 11.70 -10.38 12.87
N THR A 151 10.92 -10.81 11.86
CA THR A 151 9.45 -10.81 11.94
C THR A 151 8.92 -11.79 13.00
N GLY A 152 9.65 -12.86 13.29
CA GLY A 152 9.25 -13.86 14.27
C GLY A 152 9.28 -13.35 15.71
N ALA A 153 10.39 -12.71 16.09
CA ALA A 153 10.56 -12.09 17.40
C ALA A 153 9.56 -10.95 17.60
N TYR A 154 9.43 -10.06 16.60
CA TYR A 154 8.48 -8.94 16.63
C TYR A 154 7.01 -9.39 16.76
N ARG A 155 6.60 -10.43 16.01
CA ARG A 155 5.25 -11.03 16.15
C ARG A 155 5.01 -11.61 17.53
N SER A 156 6.04 -12.20 18.14
CA SER A 156 5.93 -12.75 19.49
C SER A 156 5.80 -11.64 20.54
N TRP A 157 6.59 -10.58 20.42
CA TRP A 157 6.52 -9.39 21.29
C TRP A 157 5.16 -8.69 21.22
N THR A 158 4.69 -8.38 20.00
CA THR A 158 3.37 -7.76 19.80
C THR A 158 2.23 -8.64 20.32
N ALA A 159 2.27 -9.95 20.05
CA ALA A 159 1.27 -10.89 20.55
C ALA A 159 1.32 -11.03 22.08
N MET A 160 2.51 -11.01 22.68
CA MET A 160 2.70 -10.99 24.13
C MET A 160 2.02 -9.77 24.75
N LYS A 161 2.33 -8.57 24.27
CA LYS A 161 1.71 -7.33 24.76
C LYS A 161 0.19 -7.38 24.63
N ALA A 162 -0.32 -7.78 23.48
CA ALA A 162 -1.76 -7.88 23.25
C ALA A 162 -2.47 -8.87 24.19
N ARG A 163 -1.82 -9.96 24.64
CA ARG A 163 -2.40 -10.88 25.64
C ARG A 163 -2.49 -10.25 27.03
N CYS A 164 -1.53 -9.39 27.38
CA CYS A 164 -1.46 -8.72 28.68
C CYS A 164 -2.33 -7.46 28.77
N THR A 165 -2.39 -6.64 27.72
CA THR A 165 -2.97 -5.28 27.82
C THR A 165 -4.31 -5.09 27.14
N ASN A 166 -4.76 -6.00 26.29
CA ASN A 166 -6.01 -5.84 25.53
C ASN A 166 -7.12 -6.76 26.07
N PRO A 167 -8.12 -6.24 26.82
CA PRO A 167 -9.25 -7.03 27.32
C PRO A 167 -10.11 -7.71 26.23
N LYS A 168 -10.08 -7.21 24.99
CA LYS A 168 -10.79 -7.82 23.86
C LYS A 168 -10.05 -9.01 23.26
N ASN A 169 -8.83 -9.30 23.69
CA ASN A 169 -8.09 -10.48 23.28
C ASN A 169 -8.76 -11.72 23.86
N ASN A 170 -9.08 -12.72 23.02
CA ASN A 170 -9.75 -13.94 23.46
C ASN A 170 -8.98 -14.77 24.49
N ARG A 171 -7.68 -14.50 24.68
CA ARG A 171 -6.84 -15.13 25.72
C ARG A 171 -6.62 -14.24 26.94
N TRP A 172 -7.11 -13.00 26.96
CA TRP A 172 -6.80 -12.02 28.01
C TRP A 172 -7.02 -12.56 29.43
N TYR A 173 -8.12 -13.29 29.65
CA TYR A 173 -8.46 -13.91 30.94
C TYR A 173 -7.40 -14.88 31.50
N ARG A 174 -6.51 -15.43 30.65
CA ARG A 174 -5.40 -16.30 31.07
C ARG A 174 -4.08 -15.55 31.32
N TYR A 175 -4.03 -14.26 30.99
CA TYR A 175 -2.83 -13.41 31.02
C TYR A 175 -3.15 -12.12 31.79
N GLY A 176 -3.48 -11.03 31.08
CA GLY A 176 -3.78 -9.75 31.71
C GLY A 176 -4.88 -9.81 32.75
N GLY A 177 -5.92 -10.63 32.52
CA GLY A 177 -7.00 -10.86 33.48
C GLY A 177 -6.57 -11.59 34.76
N ARG A 178 -5.38 -12.20 34.77
CA ARG A 178 -4.75 -12.81 35.97
C ARG A 178 -3.71 -11.89 36.63
N GLY A 179 -3.53 -10.66 36.13
CA GLY A 179 -2.48 -9.76 36.59
C GLY A 179 -1.12 -9.98 35.93
N ILE A 180 -1.02 -10.86 34.92
CA ILE A 180 0.26 -11.10 34.24
C ILE A 180 0.56 -9.97 33.25
N SER A 181 1.73 -9.36 33.42
CA SER A 181 2.18 -8.19 32.68
C SER A 181 3.48 -8.43 31.93
N VAL A 182 3.90 -7.41 31.17
CA VAL A 182 5.20 -7.34 30.50
C VAL A 182 6.01 -6.31 31.26
N CYS A 183 7.29 -6.59 31.54
CA CYS A 183 8.14 -5.65 32.27
C CYS A 183 8.29 -4.31 31.52
N GLY A 184 8.51 -3.22 32.25
CA GLY A 184 8.60 -1.87 31.67
C GLY A 184 9.69 -1.76 30.59
N ARG A 185 10.81 -2.48 30.75
CA ARG A 185 11.92 -2.53 29.77
C ARG A 185 11.45 -3.01 28.39
N TRP A 186 10.52 -3.96 28.34
CA TRP A 186 10.00 -4.55 27.09
C TRP A 186 8.70 -3.92 26.61
N GLN A 187 7.94 -3.27 27.49
CA GLN A 187 6.59 -2.79 27.19
C GLN A 187 6.55 -1.89 25.94
N ASP A 188 7.47 -0.93 25.85
CA ASP A 188 7.46 0.09 24.80
C ASP A 188 8.72 0.11 23.91
N SER A 189 9.63 -0.84 24.12
CA SER A 189 10.86 -0.98 23.32
C SER A 189 11.01 -2.41 22.80
N PHE A 190 10.91 -2.56 21.47
CA PHE A 190 11.18 -3.84 20.83
C PHE A 190 12.68 -4.13 20.81
N GLU A 191 13.49 -3.09 20.72
CA GLU A 191 14.95 -3.14 20.72
C GLU A 191 15.46 -3.80 22.00
N ASN A 192 14.94 -3.38 23.17
CA ASN A 192 15.28 -4.00 24.46
C ASN A 192 14.82 -5.46 24.54
N PHE A 193 13.60 -5.75 24.06
CA PHE A 193 13.13 -7.13 23.98
C PHE A 193 14.03 -7.99 23.11
N PHE A 194 14.49 -7.47 21.97
CA PHE A 194 15.33 -8.19 21.03
C PHE A 194 16.77 -8.33 21.53
N GLU A 195 17.30 -7.35 22.26
CA GLU A 195 18.58 -7.44 22.95
C GLU A 195 18.58 -8.61 23.94
N ASP A 196 17.50 -8.75 24.72
CA ASP A 196 17.41 -9.76 25.77
C ASP A 196 17.03 -11.16 25.21
N MET A 197 16.16 -11.23 24.20
CA MET A 197 15.61 -12.51 23.68
C MET A 197 16.24 -12.97 22.37
N GLY A 198 16.85 -12.07 21.60
CA GLY A 198 17.41 -12.35 20.29
C GLY A 198 16.38 -12.81 19.24
N ALA A 199 16.92 -13.41 18.17
CA ALA A 199 16.13 -13.94 17.07
C ALA A 199 15.29 -15.16 17.50
N ARG A 200 14.02 -15.20 17.07
CA ARG A 200 13.15 -16.36 17.28
C ARG A 200 13.50 -17.48 16.30
N PRO A 201 13.91 -18.68 16.75
CA PRO A 201 14.14 -19.82 15.87
C PRO A 201 12.85 -20.31 15.19
N THR A 202 12.98 -20.95 14.03
CA THR A 202 11.83 -21.52 13.29
C THR A 202 11.16 -22.62 14.11
N GLY A 203 9.84 -22.56 14.26
CA GLY A 203 9.06 -23.52 15.05
C GLY A 203 8.95 -23.21 16.55
N TYR A 204 9.52 -22.10 17.01
CA TYR A 204 9.49 -21.69 18.42
C TYR A 204 8.48 -20.57 18.67
N THR A 205 8.01 -20.48 19.90
CA THR A 205 7.16 -19.40 20.45
C THR A 205 7.68 -18.97 21.81
N ILE A 206 7.35 -17.74 22.22
CA ILE A 206 7.73 -17.25 23.56
C ILE A 206 6.99 -18.05 24.64
N ASP A 207 7.72 -18.46 25.67
CA ASP A 207 7.28 -19.24 26.83
C ASP A 207 7.76 -18.56 28.10
N ARG A 208 6.95 -18.62 29.17
CA ARG A 208 7.34 -18.09 30.49
C ARG A 208 7.91 -19.21 31.33
N TYR A 209 9.19 -19.11 31.67
CA TYR A 209 9.94 -20.16 32.34
C TYR A 209 11.10 -19.51 33.12
N PRO A 210 11.37 -19.90 34.37
CA PRO A 210 10.85 -21.08 35.07
C PRO A 210 9.45 -20.93 35.67
N ASP A 211 8.92 -19.72 35.79
CA ASP A 211 7.61 -19.47 36.41
C ASP A 211 6.53 -19.14 35.36
N ASN A 212 5.66 -20.10 35.09
CA ASN A 212 4.56 -19.91 34.13
C ASN A 212 3.47 -18.93 34.61
N ASN A 213 3.40 -18.64 35.92
CA ASN A 213 2.49 -17.66 36.51
C ASN A 213 3.10 -16.25 36.60
N GLY A 214 4.43 -16.14 36.49
CA GLY A 214 5.17 -14.89 36.52
C GLY A 214 4.99 -14.00 35.27
N ASN A 215 5.62 -12.84 35.30
CA ASN A 215 5.56 -11.84 34.23
C ASN A 215 6.43 -12.20 33.02
N TYR A 216 6.23 -11.49 31.91
CA TYR A 216 7.17 -11.54 30.78
C TYR A 216 8.34 -10.59 31.04
N GLU A 217 9.52 -11.16 31.28
CA GLU A 217 10.76 -10.44 31.58
C GLU A 217 11.98 -11.32 31.26
N PRO A 218 13.19 -10.74 31.15
CA PRO A 218 14.38 -11.48 30.72
C PRO A 218 14.67 -12.75 31.56
N GLY A 219 14.43 -12.68 32.87
CA GLY A 219 14.65 -13.81 33.79
C GLY A 219 13.56 -14.88 33.78
N ASN A 220 12.43 -14.64 33.12
CA ASN A 220 11.28 -15.54 33.11
C ASN A 220 10.77 -15.83 31.69
N CYS A 221 11.60 -15.71 30.66
CA CYS A 221 11.19 -15.93 29.28
C CYS A 221 12.24 -16.68 28.47
N ARG A 222 11.77 -17.58 27.60
CA ARG A 222 12.61 -18.28 26.63
C ARG A 222 11.87 -18.53 25.33
N TRP A 223 12.62 -18.82 24.26
CA TRP A 223 12.04 -19.47 23.07
C TRP A 223 11.82 -20.95 23.36
N ALA A 224 10.60 -21.43 23.14
CA ALA A 224 10.26 -22.84 23.34
C ALA A 224 9.43 -23.41 22.18
N THR A 225 9.56 -24.72 21.97
CA THR A 225 8.71 -25.51 21.08
C THR A 225 7.34 -25.78 21.72
N PRO A 226 6.30 -26.12 20.93
CA PRO A 226 4.99 -26.50 21.47
C PRO A 226 5.05 -27.65 22.48
N LYS A 227 5.98 -28.60 22.31
CA LYS A 227 6.19 -29.72 23.25
C LYS A 227 6.71 -29.23 24.60
N GLN A 228 7.69 -28.31 24.59
CA GLN A 228 8.24 -27.70 25.81
C GLN A 228 7.19 -26.85 26.54
N GLN A 229 6.40 -26.06 25.83
CA GLN A 229 5.33 -25.26 26.45
C GLN A 229 4.25 -26.13 27.10
N ARG A 230 3.87 -27.25 26.46
CA ARG A 230 2.89 -28.18 27.04
C ARG A 230 3.42 -28.85 28.31
N ALA A 231 4.69 -29.23 28.34
CA ALA A 231 5.32 -29.77 29.54
C ALA A 231 5.34 -28.73 30.68
N ASN A 232 5.56 -27.46 30.35
CA ASN A 232 5.57 -26.35 31.31
C ASN A 232 4.19 -26.09 31.94
N GLN A 233 3.09 -26.40 31.25
CA GLN A 233 1.73 -26.24 31.79
C GLN A 233 1.36 -27.23 32.90
N GLY A 234 2.12 -28.33 33.02
CA GLY A 234 1.88 -29.37 34.03
C GLY A 234 2.69 -29.18 35.33
N VAL A 235 3.60 -28.21 35.39
CA VAL A 235 4.38 -27.90 36.59
C VAL A 235 3.59 -26.87 37.39
N VAL A 236 2.68 -27.36 38.24
CA VAL A 236 2.06 -26.55 39.29
C VAL A 236 2.93 -26.73 40.53
N THR A 237 3.67 -25.67 40.89
CA THR A 237 4.13 -25.48 42.28
C THR A 237 3.14 -24.60 43.00
#